data_AF-A0A3S8ZP85-F1
#
_entry.id   AF-A0A3S8ZP85-F1
#
_cell.length_a   1.000
_cell.length_b   1.000
_cell.length_c   1.000
_cell.angle_alpha   90.00
_cell.angle_beta   90.00
_cell.angle_gamma   90.00
#
_symmetry.space_group_name_H-M   'P 1'
#
loop_
_entity.id
_entity.type
_entity.pdbx_description
1 polymer ?
#
loop_
_entity_poly.entity_id
_entity_poly.type
_entity_poly.pdbx_seq_one_letter_code
_entity_poly.pdbx_strand_id
1 'polypeptide(L)'
;MNELEKLRHYRADITYFEESTDLCTLCPAIGASFYFDGGETAEGKQRLAECVDYYQQLFGKHLKAGLITDKNENAKNIQFSKKIPSPMEHFSKYSDDGCIEWVITGSPALEVASPYWVEAVTARKWEISVRQTKSFFQFSLPLSYAKEKKYLMTYSYLWFLN
;
A
#
# COMPACT_ATOMS: atom_id res chain seq x y z
N MET A 1 16.90 20.11 -14.62
CA MET A 1 16.03 18.91 -14.66
C MET A 1 16.34 18.09 -13.41
N ASN A 2 15.36 17.84 -12.54
CA ASN A 2 15.63 17.04 -11.33
C ASN A 2 15.77 15.54 -11.69
N GLU A 3 16.32 14.73 -10.79
CA GLU A 3 16.53 13.28 -11.05
C GLU A 3 15.22 12.53 -11.34
N LEU A 4 14.11 12.92 -10.70
CA LEU A 4 12.77 12.37 -10.97
C LEU A 4 12.27 12.67 -12.39
N GLU A 5 12.65 13.81 -12.98
CA GLU A 5 12.33 14.17 -14.37
C GLU A 5 13.17 13.38 -15.38
N LYS A 6 14.40 13.01 -15.03
CA LYS A 6 15.22 12.09 -15.84
C LYS A 6 14.57 10.72 -15.91
N LEU A 7 14.06 10.19 -14.78
CA LEU A 7 13.37 8.89 -14.73
C LEU A 7 12.14 8.82 -15.64
N ARG A 8 11.47 9.95 -15.89
CA ARG A 8 10.32 9.99 -16.82
C ARG A 8 10.71 9.73 -18.27
N HIS A 9 11.91 10.14 -18.69
CA HIS A 9 12.39 9.88 -20.05
C HIS A 9 12.59 8.39 -20.30
N TYR A 10 13.07 7.67 -19.29
CA TYR A 10 13.29 6.23 -19.35
C TYR A 10 12.01 5.41 -19.12
N ARG A 11 10.84 6.04 -18.94
CA ARG A 11 9.60 5.31 -18.61
C ARG A 11 9.29 4.23 -19.63
N ALA A 12 9.43 4.52 -20.92
CA ALA A 12 9.19 3.53 -21.98
C ALA A 12 10.21 2.38 -21.90
N ASP A 13 11.48 2.70 -21.68
CA ASP A 13 12.59 1.74 -21.63
C ASP A 13 12.53 0.82 -20.39
N ILE A 14 11.89 1.28 -19.31
CA ILE A 14 11.73 0.53 -18.06
C ILE A 14 10.29 0.07 -17.83
N THR A 15 9.41 0.13 -18.84
CA THR A 15 8.10 -0.53 -18.77
C THR A 15 8.19 -1.81 -19.58
N TYR A 16 7.88 -2.95 -18.96
CA TYR A 16 7.92 -4.24 -19.63
C TYR A 16 6.50 -4.79 -19.81
N PHE A 17 6.23 -5.21 -21.05
CA PHE A 17 5.01 -5.90 -21.44
C PHE A 17 5.38 -7.32 -21.82
N GLU A 18 4.64 -8.28 -21.29
CA GLU A 18 4.77 -9.69 -21.65
C GLU A 18 4.29 -9.89 -23.10
N GLU A 19 5.20 -10.26 -24.00
CA GLU A 19 4.95 -10.34 -25.45
C GLU A 19 3.77 -11.24 -25.81
N SER A 20 3.57 -12.32 -25.05
CA SER A 20 2.54 -13.32 -25.30
C SER A 20 1.11 -12.87 -24.92
N THR A 21 0.98 -11.86 -24.06
CA THR A 21 -0.30 -11.46 -23.46
C THR A 21 -0.58 -9.96 -23.50
N ASP A 22 0.38 -9.14 -23.91
CA ASP A 22 0.35 -7.67 -23.85
C ASP A 22 0.10 -7.13 -22.43
N LEU A 23 0.37 -7.95 -21.41
CA LEU A 23 0.22 -7.55 -20.01
C LEU A 23 1.43 -6.76 -19.56
N CYS A 24 1.21 -5.58 -18.99
CA CYS A 24 2.26 -4.83 -18.32
C CYS A 24 2.65 -5.55 -17.03
N THR A 25 3.87 -6.08 -16.97
CA THR A 25 4.39 -6.86 -15.83
C THR A 25 5.46 -6.08 -15.05
N LEU A 26 5.97 -4.97 -15.61
CA LEU A 26 6.83 -4.02 -14.91
C LEU A 26 6.45 -2.60 -15.30
N CYS A 27 6.19 -1.74 -14.31
CA CYS A 27 5.92 -0.32 -14.56
C CYS A 27 6.57 0.57 -13.50
N PRO A 28 7.15 1.72 -13.89
CA PRO A 28 7.78 2.62 -12.93
C PRO A 28 6.75 3.48 -12.19
N ALA A 29 6.99 3.64 -10.88
CA ALA A 29 6.15 4.40 -9.97
C ALA A 29 7.01 5.16 -8.95
N ILE A 30 6.41 6.16 -8.30
CA ILE A 30 6.98 6.85 -7.13
C ILE A 30 6.36 6.22 -5.91
N GLY A 31 7.19 5.65 -5.04
CA GLY A 31 6.76 5.09 -3.78
C GLY A 31 7.19 5.91 -2.58
N ALA A 32 6.45 5.77 -1.49
CA ALA A 32 6.88 6.18 -0.16
C ALA A 32 6.50 5.11 0.85
N SER A 33 7.37 4.89 1.82
CA SER A 33 7.19 3.93 2.91
C SER A 33 7.44 4.64 4.23
N PHE A 34 6.52 4.46 5.18
CA PHE A 34 6.58 5.04 6.51
C PHE A 34 6.60 3.91 7.53
N TYR A 35 7.65 3.86 8.34
CA TYR A 35 7.84 2.86 9.38
C TYR A 35 7.59 3.48 10.74
N PHE A 36 6.87 2.77 11.61
CA PHE A 36 6.41 3.32 12.88
C PHE A 36 6.15 2.26 13.94
N ASP A 37 6.10 2.72 15.19
CA ASP A 37 5.74 1.94 16.37
C ASP A 37 4.25 2.10 16.69
N GLY A 38 3.69 1.14 17.44
CA GLY A 38 2.33 1.21 17.95
C GLY A 38 1.24 0.91 16.93
N GLY A 39 1.57 0.38 15.75
CA GLY A 39 0.57 -0.04 14.75
C GLY A 39 -0.34 -1.17 15.22
N GLU A 40 0.09 -1.97 16.18
CA GLU A 40 -0.69 -3.04 16.81
C GLU A 40 -1.78 -2.52 17.77
N THR A 41 -1.66 -1.27 18.22
CA THR A 41 -2.64 -0.64 19.13
C THR A 41 -3.94 -0.28 18.39
N ALA A 42 -5.05 -0.13 19.11
CA ALA A 42 -6.32 0.31 18.52
C ALA A 42 -6.20 1.68 17.83
N GLU A 43 -5.47 2.62 18.45
CA GLU A 43 -5.21 3.93 17.86
C GLU A 43 -4.32 3.84 16.61
N GLY A 44 -3.27 3.02 16.64
CA GLY A 44 -2.40 2.80 15.48
C GLY A 44 -3.15 2.18 14.30
N LYS A 45 -4.01 1.19 14.56
CA LYS A 45 -4.91 0.60 13.56
C LYS A 45 -5.87 1.64 12.97
N GLN A 46 -6.42 2.52 13.80
CA GLN A 46 -7.28 3.60 13.34
C GLN A 46 -6.53 4.58 12.41
N ARG A 47 -5.37 5.08 12.83
CA ARG A 47 -4.54 5.99 12.01
C ARG A 47 -4.12 5.34 10.69
N LEU A 48 -3.78 4.05 10.70
CA LEU A 48 -3.50 3.29 9.48
C LEU A 48 -4.69 3.24 8.55
N ALA A 49 -5.88 2.94 9.06
CA ALA A 49 -7.09 2.91 8.26
C ALA A 49 -7.40 4.28 7.64
N GLU A 50 -7.24 5.36 8.40
CA GLU A 50 -7.39 6.73 7.91
C GLU A 50 -6.41 7.04 6.76
N CYS A 51 -5.16 6.55 6.84
CA CYS A 51 -4.18 6.70 5.74
C CYS A 51 -4.61 5.92 4.48
N VAL A 52 -5.13 4.71 4.65
CA VAL A 52 -5.64 3.88 3.54
C VAL A 52 -6.90 4.52 2.93
N ASP A 53 -7.84 4.99 3.75
CA ASP A 53 -9.05 5.68 3.30
C ASP A 53 -8.71 6.97 2.56
N TYR A 54 -7.75 7.74 3.05
CA TYR A 54 -7.29 8.94 2.37
C TYR A 54 -6.70 8.62 0.99
N TYR A 55 -5.90 7.57 0.89
CA TYR A 55 -5.39 7.09 -0.39
C TYR A 55 -6.53 6.66 -1.34
N GLN A 56 -7.52 5.94 -0.84
CA GLN A 56 -8.70 5.53 -1.61
C GLN A 56 -9.54 6.73 -2.06
N GLN A 57 -9.69 7.77 -1.25
CA GLN A 57 -10.40 8.99 -1.65
C GLN A 57 -9.71 9.69 -2.82
N LEU A 58 -8.37 9.73 -2.82
CA LEU A 58 -7.61 10.39 -3.88
C LEU A 58 -7.51 9.54 -5.16
N PHE A 59 -7.30 8.23 -5.02
CA PHE A 59 -6.88 7.35 -6.12
C PHE A 59 -7.79 6.14 -6.32
N GLY A 60 -8.87 6.01 -5.57
CA GLY A 60 -9.77 4.84 -5.56
C GLY A 60 -10.33 4.48 -6.93
N LYS A 61 -10.56 5.46 -7.81
CA LYS A 61 -10.97 5.22 -9.20
C LYS A 61 -9.98 4.38 -10.03
N HIS A 62 -8.73 4.29 -9.57
CA HIS A 62 -7.67 3.50 -10.21
C HIS A 62 -7.46 2.14 -9.55
N LEU A 63 -8.06 1.89 -8.38
CA LEU A 63 -7.93 0.65 -7.63
C LEU A 63 -8.93 -0.38 -8.14
N LYS A 64 -8.47 -1.62 -8.32
CA LYS A 64 -9.27 -2.68 -8.95
C LYS A 64 -9.47 -3.90 -8.06
N ALA A 65 -8.52 -4.17 -7.18
CA ALA A 65 -8.55 -5.34 -6.33
C ALA A 65 -7.64 -5.16 -5.13
N GLY A 66 -7.85 -5.99 -4.11
CA GLY A 66 -7.01 -6.05 -2.93
C GLY A 66 -6.54 -7.46 -2.61
N LEU A 67 -5.35 -7.52 -2.02
CA LEU A 67 -4.89 -8.66 -1.26
C LEU A 67 -5.43 -8.51 0.15
N ILE A 68 -6.36 -9.37 0.52
CA ILE A 68 -6.93 -9.35 1.85
C ILE A 68 -6.57 -10.68 2.48
N THR A 69 -5.68 -10.66 3.47
CA THR A 69 -5.44 -11.86 4.26
C THR A 69 -6.65 -12.06 5.17
N ASP A 70 -7.54 -12.99 4.82
CA ASP A 70 -8.53 -13.46 5.79
C ASP A 70 -7.81 -14.49 6.67
N LYS A 71 -7.49 -14.11 7.91
CA LYS A 71 -6.94 -15.05 8.88
C LYS A 71 -8.04 -16.01 9.32
N ASN A 72 -8.17 -17.12 8.62
CA ASN A 72 -8.46 -18.38 9.31
C ASN A 72 -7.11 -18.96 9.72
N GLU A 73 -6.99 -19.30 11.00
CA GLU A 73 -5.77 -19.47 11.81
C GLU A 73 -4.74 -20.50 11.29
N ASN A 74 -4.99 -21.17 10.16
CA ASN A 74 -4.20 -22.31 9.68
C ASN A 74 -3.68 -22.24 8.24
N ALA A 75 -3.93 -21.15 7.48
CA ALA A 75 -3.28 -20.96 6.17
C ALA A 75 -3.36 -19.50 5.69
N LYS A 76 -2.28 -18.98 5.08
CA LYS A 76 -2.33 -17.74 4.28
C LYS A 76 -3.04 -18.04 2.96
N ASN A 77 -4.38 -18.06 2.95
CA ASN A 77 -5.12 -17.98 1.70
C ASN A 77 -5.16 -16.53 1.27
N ILE A 78 -4.16 -16.16 0.48
CA ILE A 78 -4.10 -14.87 -0.20
C ILE A 78 -5.26 -14.85 -1.22
N GLN A 79 -6.31 -14.08 -0.92
CA GLN A 79 -7.42 -13.89 -1.85
C GLN A 79 -7.30 -12.53 -2.53
N PHE A 80 -7.23 -12.57 -3.86
CA PHE A 80 -7.32 -11.38 -4.69
C PHE A 80 -8.80 -11.05 -4.90
N SER A 81 -9.29 -10.07 -4.16
CA SER A 81 -10.72 -9.73 -4.16
C SER A 81 -10.96 -8.40 -4.89
N LYS A 82 -11.97 -8.38 -5.76
CA LYS A 82 -12.52 -7.13 -6.34
C LYS A 82 -13.38 -6.36 -5.33
N LYS A 83 -13.87 -7.04 -4.29
CA LYS A 83 -14.59 -6.41 -3.19
C LYS A 83 -13.57 -6.01 -2.14
N ILE A 84 -13.32 -4.72 -2.04
CA ILE A 84 -12.43 -4.11 -1.05
C ILE A 84 -13.32 -3.65 0.12
N PRO A 85 -13.26 -4.29 1.30
CA PRO A 85 -13.92 -3.82 2.50
C PRO A 85 -13.40 -2.44 2.93
N SER A 86 -14.16 -1.76 3.79
CA SER A 86 -13.60 -0.61 4.53
C SER A 86 -12.37 -1.08 5.34
N PRO A 87 -11.27 -0.31 5.36
CA PRO A 87 -10.09 -0.65 6.15
C PRO A 87 -10.42 -0.85 7.63
N MET A 88 -11.23 0.02 8.24
CA MET A 88 -11.62 -0.13 9.64
C MET A 88 -12.50 -1.35 9.89
N GLU A 89 -13.44 -1.65 9.00
CA GLU A 89 -14.25 -2.87 9.10
C GLU A 89 -13.39 -4.14 9.02
N HIS A 90 -12.27 -4.09 8.29
CA HIS A 90 -11.34 -5.21 8.23
C HIS A 90 -10.40 -5.25 9.44
N PHE A 91 -9.78 -4.12 9.79
CA PHE A 91 -8.75 -4.04 10.83
C PHE A 91 -9.30 -4.34 12.22
N SER A 92 -10.56 -3.98 12.47
CA SER A 92 -11.27 -4.30 13.72
C SER A 92 -11.45 -5.80 13.98
N LYS A 93 -11.29 -6.67 12.97
CA LYS A 93 -11.34 -8.13 13.14
C LYS A 93 -10.09 -8.71 13.80
N TYR A 94 -9.00 -7.94 13.87
CA TYR A 94 -7.73 -8.40 14.39
C TYR A 94 -7.60 -8.07 15.87
N SER A 95 -7.26 -9.07 16.68
CA SER A 95 -6.90 -8.90 18.09
C SER A 95 -5.68 -7.99 18.27
N ASP A 96 -5.37 -7.63 19.51
CA ASP A 96 -4.23 -6.76 19.84
C ASP A 96 -2.86 -7.36 19.48
N ASP A 97 -2.77 -8.67 19.22
CA ASP A 97 -1.56 -9.33 18.68
C ASP A 97 -1.74 -9.76 17.20
N GLY A 98 -2.86 -9.36 16.59
CA GLY A 98 -3.18 -9.63 15.21
C GLY A 98 -2.38 -8.72 14.27
N CYS A 99 -1.45 -9.31 13.54
CA CYS A 99 -0.84 -8.66 12.37
C CYS A 99 -1.87 -8.50 11.26
N ILE A 100 -2.04 -7.26 10.81
CA ILE A 100 -2.77 -6.86 9.61
C ILE A 100 -1.77 -6.93 8.45
N GLU A 101 -2.16 -7.59 7.36
CA GLU A 101 -1.49 -7.51 6.07
C GLU A 101 -2.57 -7.13 5.05
N TRP A 102 -2.59 -5.86 4.64
CA TRP A 102 -3.62 -5.33 3.75
C TRP A 102 -3.01 -4.62 2.56
N VAL A 103 -3.41 -5.02 1.37
CA VAL A 103 -2.95 -4.42 0.12
C VAL A 103 -4.12 -4.10 -0.79
N ILE A 104 -4.10 -2.92 -1.41
CA ILE A 104 -5.00 -2.59 -2.52
C ILE A 104 -4.15 -2.14 -3.70
N THR A 105 -4.47 -2.64 -4.89
CA THR A 105 -3.76 -2.35 -6.12
C THR A 105 -4.71 -1.97 -7.26
N GLY A 106 -4.21 -1.16 -8.19
CA GLY A 106 -4.83 -0.92 -9.49
C GLY A 106 -4.68 -2.08 -10.48
N SER A 107 -3.96 -3.14 -10.09
CA SER A 107 -3.82 -4.34 -10.90
C SER A 107 -5.12 -5.13 -10.91
N PRO A 108 -5.56 -5.65 -12.08
CA PRO A 108 -6.71 -6.55 -12.17
C PRO A 108 -6.39 -8.01 -11.80
N ALA A 109 -5.10 -8.36 -11.69
CA ALA A 109 -4.58 -9.67 -11.29
C ALA A 109 -3.15 -9.51 -10.72
N LEU A 110 -2.59 -10.56 -10.10
CA LEU A 110 -1.30 -10.49 -9.39
C LEU A 110 -0.11 -10.31 -10.34
N GLU A 111 -0.22 -10.87 -11.54
CA GLU A 111 0.78 -10.84 -12.61
C GLU A 111 0.84 -9.49 -13.35
N VAL A 112 -0.13 -8.60 -13.12
CA VAL A 112 -0.18 -7.29 -13.78
C VAL A 112 0.40 -6.22 -12.86
N ALA A 113 1.37 -5.47 -13.35
CA ALA A 113 1.92 -4.33 -12.62
C ALA A 113 0.94 -3.15 -12.61
N SER A 114 0.93 -2.42 -11.50
CA SER A 114 0.16 -1.18 -11.37
C SER A 114 1.01 -0.12 -10.67
N PRO A 115 1.00 1.13 -11.16
CA PRO A 115 1.65 2.24 -10.48
C PRO A 115 0.80 2.77 -9.31
N TYR A 116 -0.40 2.23 -9.11
CA TYR A 116 -1.25 2.51 -7.96
C TYR A 116 -1.23 1.30 -7.04
N TRP A 117 -0.66 1.49 -5.85
CA TRP A 117 -0.53 0.49 -4.80
C TRP A 117 -0.65 1.18 -3.45
N VAL A 118 -1.33 0.54 -2.50
CA VAL A 118 -1.29 0.92 -1.09
C VAL A 118 -1.25 -0.32 -0.24
N GLU A 119 -0.45 -0.27 0.82
CA GLU A 119 -0.19 -1.38 1.72
C GLU A 119 -0.11 -0.88 3.16
N ALA A 120 -0.77 -1.60 4.06
CA ALA A 120 -0.77 -1.36 5.49
C ALA A 120 -0.44 -2.68 6.20
N VAL A 121 0.63 -2.65 7.01
CA VAL A 121 1.07 -3.81 7.77
C VAL A 121 1.30 -3.42 9.22
N THR A 122 0.75 -4.22 10.14
CA THR A 122 1.04 -4.10 11.57
C THR A 122 1.94 -5.23 12.04
N ALA A 123 2.96 -4.89 12.82
CA ALA A 123 3.79 -5.87 13.50
C ALA A 123 3.01 -6.53 14.64
N ARG A 124 3.31 -7.79 14.95
CA ARG A 124 2.77 -8.45 16.16
C ARG A 124 3.54 -8.04 17.41
N LYS A 125 2.93 -8.12 18.59
CA LYS A 125 3.59 -7.80 19.87
C LYS A 125 4.84 -8.64 20.09
N TRP A 126 4.80 -9.93 19.75
CA TRP A 126 5.97 -10.80 19.87
C TRP A 126 7.06 -10.48 18.83
N GLU A 127 6.68 -10.04 17.62
CA GLU A 127 7.65 -9.63 16.59
C GLU A 127 8.37 -8.36 17.02
N ILE A 128 7.64 -7.42 17.61
CA ILE A 128 8.19 -6.20 18.18
C ILE A 128 9.18 -6.56 19.30
N SER A 129 8.80 -7.43 20.24
CA SER A 129 9.66 -7.75 21.39
C SER A 129 10.91 -8.55 21.04
N VAL A 130 10.83 -9.46 20.06
CA VAL A 130 11.95 -10.34 19.69
C VAL A 130 12.81 -9.76 18.57
N ARG A 131 12.19 -9.10 17.58
CA ARG A 131 12.85 -8.69 16.33
C ARG A 131 12.89 -7.18 16.14
N GLN A 132 12.28 -6.40 17.03
CA GLN A 132 12.12 -4.95 16.89
C GLN A 132 11.46 -4.56 15.56
N THR A 133 10.56 -5.42 15.06
CA THR A 133 9.83 -5.20 13.81
C THR A 133 8.96 -3.94 13.93
N LYS A 134 9.00 -3.08 12.92
CA LYS A 134 8.13 -1.90 12.81
C LYS A 134 6.88 -2.22 11.99
N SER A 135 5.78 -1.57 12.33
CA SER A 135 4.63 -1.48 11.42
C SER A 135 4.98 -0.55 10.26
N PHE A 136 4.29 -0.69 9.13
CA PHE A 136 4.51 0.22 8.01
C PHE A 136 3.25 0.52 7.19
N PHE A 137 3.26 1.71 6.59
CA PHE A 137 2.33 2.14 5.56
C PHE A 137 3.12 2.49 4.32
N GLN A 138 2.76 1.90 3.19
CA GLN A 138 3.44 2.13 1.92
C GLN A 138 2.42 2.44 0.83
N PHE A 139 2.78 3.31 -0.10
CA PHE A 139 2.00 3.51 -1.31
C PHE A 139 2.89 3.78 -2.52
N SER A 140 2.33 3.62 -3.70
CA SER A 140 2.96 4.04 -4.96
C SER A 140 1.98 4.80 -5.85
N LEU A 141 2.51 5.72 -6.65
CA LEU A 141 1.78 6.55 -7.60
C LEU A 141 2.51 6.61 -8.96
N PRO A 142 1.80 6.89 -10.06
CA PRO A 142 2.44 7.15 -11.34
C PRO A 142 3.49 8.28 -11.27
N LEU A 143 4.57 8.15 -12.05
CA LEU A 143 5.62 9.18 -12.18
C LEU A 143 5.07 10.58 -12.58
N SER A 144 3.87 10.67 -13.15
CA SER A 144 3.24 11.97 -13.46
C SER A 144 3.01 12.83 -12.22
N TYR A 145 2.83 12.20 -11.05
CA TYR A 145 2.59 12.91 -9.79
C TYR A 145 3.87 13.47 -9.14
N ALA A 146 5.06 13.21 -9.69
CA ALA A 146 6.34 13.72 -9.17
C ALA A 146 6.38 15.25 -8.98
N LYS A 147 5.63 15.98 -9.81
CA LYS A 147 5.60 17.46 -9.82
C LYS A 147 4.56 18.03 -8.86
N GLU A 148 3.62 17.21 -8.41
CA GLU A 148 2.53 17.64 -7.56
C GLU A 148 2.96 17.59 -6.10
N LYS A 149 3.67 18.66 -5.67
CA LYS A 149 4.14 18.82 -4.27
C LYS A 149 3.05 18.53 -3.24
N LYS A 150 1.78 18.82 -3.55
CA LYS A 150 0.65 18.52 -2.67
C LYS A 150 0.60 17.04 -2.29
N TYR A 151 0.75 16.10 -3.21
CA TYR A 151 0.66 14.67 -2.89
C TYR A 151 1.88 14.12 -2.16
N LEU A 152 3.05 14.73 -2.39
CA LEU A 152 4.28 14.38 -1.66
C LEU A 152 4.28 14.96 -0.22
N MET A 153 3.70 16.14 -0.03
CA MET A 153 3.64 16.80 1.28
C MET A 153 2.46 16.32 2.13
N THR A 154 1.30 16.00 1.53
CA THR A 154 0.09 15.65 2.30
C THR A 154 0.30 14.43 3.20
N TYR A 155 1.07 13.42 2.76
CA TYR A 155 1.38 12.28 3.63
C TYR A 155 2.33 12.64 4.75
N SER A 156 3.27 13.58 4.56
CA SER A 156 4.11 14.05 5.67
C SER A 156 3.30 14.72 6.78
N TYR A 157 2.23 15.46 6.45
CA TYR A 157 1.38 16.13 7.44
C TYR A 157 0.52 15.18 8.29
N LEU A 158 0.09 14.04 7.74
CA LEU A 158 -0.64 13.01 8.50
C LEU A 158 0.23 12.36 9.59
N TRP A 159 1.56 12.42 9.47
CA TRP A 159 2.52 11.92 10.47
C TRP A 159 2.93 12.96 11.52
N PHE A 160 2.76 14.27 11.25
CA PHE A 160 3.21 15.35 12.14
C PHE A 160 2.10 15.94 13.03
N LEU A 161 0.88 15.43 12.97
CA LEU A 161 -0.13 15.70 14.00
C LEU A 161 0.12 14.76 15.20
N ASN A 162 1.19 15.06 15.93
CA ASN A 162 1.37 14.69 17.34
C ASN A 162 0.58 15.65 18.21
#